data_AF-A0A1H0VJ45-F1
#
_entry.id   AF-A0A1H0VJ45-F1
#
_cell.length_a   1.000
_cell.length_b   1.000
_cell.length_c   1.000
_cell.angle_alpha   90.00
_cell.angle_beta   90.00
_cell.angle_gamma   90.00
#
_symmetry.space_group_name_H-M   'P 1'
#
loop_
_entity.id
_entity.type
_entity.pdbx_description
1 polymer ?
#
loop_
_entity_poly.entity_id
_entity_poly.type
_entity_poly.pdbx_seq_one_letter_code
_entity_poly.pdbx_strand_id
1 'polypeptide(L)'
;MASMWNVDVGLVEPWLLGLDQDSYEQIVAALELLAERGPQLGRPLVDTVVRSRHKNMKELRPGSSGRSELRILFAFDPERRAILLVAGDKAGNWSKWYTTNIPVADDLFDDHLRILKGEA
;
A
#
# COMPACT_ATOMS: atom_id res chain seq x y z
N MET A 1 -8.48 -5.60 -24.42
CA MET A 1 -7.46 -5.97 -23.41
C MET A 1 -7.56 -4.95 -22.29
N ALA A 2 -8.06 -5.33 -21.12
CA ALA A 2 -8.05 -4.42 -19.98
C ALA A 2 -6.57 -4.14 -19.64
N SER A 3 -6.15 -2.87 -19.70
CA SER A 3 -4.79 -2.51 -19.30
C SER A 3 -4.67 -2.74 -17.79
N MET A 4 -3.70 -3.53 -17.36
CA MET A 4 -3.43 -3.78 -15.94
C MET A 4 -2.96 -2.47 -15.26
N TRP A 5 -3.20 -2.32 -13.97
CA TRP A 5 -2.59 -1.26 -13.17
C TRP A 5 -1.12 -1.60 -12.92
N ASN A 6 -0.24 -0.61 -12.96
CA ASN A 6 1.14 -0.79 -12.52
C ASN A 6 1.18 -0.68 -10.99
N VAL A 7 1.84 -1.61 -10.32
CA VAL A 7 2.00 -1.61 -8.87
C VAL A 7 3.45 -1.26 -8.56
N ASP A 8 3.67 -0.07 -8.01
CA ASP A 8 5.00 0.44 -7.68
C ASP A 8 5.32 0.08 -6.23
N VAL A 9 6.31 -0.81 -6.06
CA VAL A 9 6.74 -1.32 -4.76
C VAL A 9 8.02 -0.65 -4.26
N GLY A 10 8.61 0.30 -4.98
CA GLY A 10 9.98 0.76 -4.75
C GLY A 10 10.25 1.27 -3.33
N LEU A 11 9.30 1.98 -2.73
CA LEU A 11 9.45 2.51 -1.36
C LEU A 11 9.36 1.43 -0.27
N VAL A 12 8.75 0.28 -0.57
CA VAL A 12 8.51 -0.80 0.39
C VAL A 12 9.29 -2.07 0.08
N GLU A 13 9.98 -2.13 -1.06
CA GLU A 13 10.75 -3.30 -1.50
C GLU A 13 11.73 -3.80 -0.43
N PRO A 14 12.54 -2.95 0.23
CA PRO A 14 13.45 -3.42 1.28
C PRO A 14 12.72 -4.12 2.43
N TRP A 15 11.50 -3.68 2.76
CA TRP A 15 10.69 -4.30 3.79
C TRP A 15 10.11 -5.64 3.32
N LEU A 16 9.65 -5.72 2.07
CA LEU A 16 9.13 -6.96 1.47
C LEU A 16 10.18 -8.07 1.46
N LEU A 17 11.43 -7.73 1.10
CA LEU A 17 12.55 -8.67 1.05
C LEU A 17 12.97 -9.20 2.45
N GLY A 18 12.51 -8.56 3.53
CA GLY A 18 12.77 -9.00 4.89
C GLY A 18 11.72 -9.95 5.47
N LEU A 19 10.66 -10.27 4.73
CA LEU A 19 9.57 -11.14 5.19
C LEU A 19 9.93 -12.62 5.14
N ASP A 20 9.23 -13.42 5.94
CA ASP A 20 9.19 -14.86 5.76
C ASP A 20 8.46 -15.23 4.45
N GLN A 21 8.77 -16.42 3.92
CA GLN A 21 8.26 -16.88 2.63
C GLN A 21 6.72 -16.87 2.57
N ASP A 22 6.05 -17.38 3.60
CA ASP A 22 4.58 -17.47 3.63
C ASP A 22 3.95 -16.07 3.58
N SER A 23 4.46 -15.13 4.39
CA SER A 23 4.02 -13.73 4.36
C SER A 23 4.27 -13.07 3.01
N TYR A 24 5.45 -13.28 2.42
CA TYR A 24 5.79 -12.73 1.11
C TYR A 24 4.83 -13.21 0.01
N GLU A 25 4.53 -14.50 -0.04
CA GLU A 25 3.60 -15.10 -1.00
C GLU A 25 2.19 -14.51 -0.88
N GLN A 26 1.69 -14.31 0.35
CA GLN A 26 0.39 -13.69 0.58
C GLN A 26 0.34 -12.24 0.09
N ILE A 27 1.44 -11.49 0.23
CA ILE A 27 1.53 -10.14 -0.32
C ILE A 27 1.53 -10.19 -1.83
N VAL A 28 2.35 -11.02 -2.46
CA VAL A 28 2.42 -11.12 -3.92
C VAL A 28 1.04 -11.40 -4.51
N ALA A 29 0.30 -12.36 -3.96
CA ALA A 29 -1.07 -12.66 -4.40
C ALA A 29 -2.02 -11.44 -4.26
N ALA A 30 -1.87 -10.64 -3.20
CA ALA A 30 -2.65 -9.42 -3.02
C ALA A 30 -2.25 -8.32 -4.02
N LEU A 31 -0.97 -8.20 -4.37
CA LEU A 31 -0.48 -7.24 -5.37
C LEU A 31 -0.92 -7.60 -6.78
N GLU A 32 -0.98 -8.89 -7.13
CA GLU A 32 -1.51 -9.36 -8.42
C GLU A 32 -2.99 -8.97 -8.58
N LEU A 33 -3.81 -9.21 -7.55
CA LEU A 33 -5.20 -8.80 -7.55
C LEU A 33 -5.36 -7.27 -7.61
N LEU A 34 -4.46 -6.53 -6.96
CA LEU A 34 -4.44 -5.07 -7.02
C LEU A 34 -4.09 -4.58 -8.43
N ALA A 35 -3.11 -5.20 -9.09
CA ALA A 35 -2.74 -4.90 -10.46
C ALA A 35 -3.89 -5.17 -11.44
N GLU A 36 -4.57 -6.32 -11.27
CA GLU A 36 -5.69 -6.73 -12.13
C GLU A 36 -6.90 -5.80 -11.97
N ARG A 37 -7.32 -5.52 -10.73
CA ARG A 37 -8.61 -4.87 -10.45
C ARG A 37 -8.49 -3.37 -10.16
N GLY A 38 -7.31 -2.91 -9.75
CA GLY A 38 -7.06 -1.52 -9.39
C GLY A 38 -8.07 -0.97 -8.37
N PRO A 39 -8.67 0.22 -8.61
CA PRO A 39 -9.62 0.85 -7.70
C PRO A 39 -10.88 0.04 -7.39
N GLN A 40 -11.19 -1.00 -8.18
CA GLN A 40 -12.33 -1.89 -7.94
C GLN A 40 -12.02 -2.97 -6.89
N LEU A 41 -10.74 -3.17 -6.51
CA LEU A 41 -10.38 -4.06 -5.42
C LEU A 41 -10.83 -3.44 -4.08
N GLY A 42 -11.74 -4.11 -3.40
CA GLY A 42 -12.30 -3.69 -2.12
C GLY A 42 -12.04 -4.66 -0.98
N ARG A 43 -12.91 -4.64 0.03
CA ARG A 43 -12.83 -5.58 1.17
C ARG A 43 -12.99 -7.04 0.69
N PRO A 44 -12.30 -8.01 1.31
CA PRO A 44 -11.51 -7.89 2.54
C PRO A 44 -10.04 -7.50 2.32
N LEU A 45 -9.55 -7.35 1.08
CA LEU A 45 -8.13 -7.05 0.83
C LEU A 45 -7.78 -5.56 0.91
N VAL A 46 -8.73 -4.66 0.60
CA VAL A 46 -8.46 -3.21 0.61
C VAL A 46 -9.44 -2.46 1.52
N ASP A 47 -8.98 -1.42 2.23
CA ASP A 47 -9.84 -0.35 2.80
C ASP A 47 -9.47 1.03 2.32
N THR A 48 -10.36 1.98 2.65
CA THR A 48 -10.05 3.41 2.68
C THR A 48 -9.52 3.85 4.04
N VAL A 49 -8.47 4.67 4.03
CA VAL A 49 -7.85 5.24 5.24
C VAL A 49 -8.55 6.55 5.61
N VAL A 50 -9.25 6.58 6.76
CA VAL A 50 -10.17 7.68 7.13
C VAL A 50 -9.51 8.89 7.82
N ARG A 51 -8.18 8.96 7.89
CA ARG A 51 -7.43 10.07 8.53
C ARG A 51 -6.30 10.65 7.68
N SER A 52 -6.16 10.18 6.45
CA SER A 52 -5.21 10.73 5.50
C SER A 52 -5.72 12.07 4.98
N ARG A 53 -4.80 13.00 4.66
CA ARG A 53 -5.14 14.21 3.88
C ARG A 53 -5.56 13.89 2.44
N HIS A 54 -5.19 12.71 1.96
CA HIS A 54 -5.50 12.19 0.63
C HIS A 54 -6.73 11.28 0.66
N LYS A 55 -7.82 11.72 0.03
CA LYS A 55 -9.10 10.96 0.00
C LYS A 55 -8.99 9.60 -0.69
N ASN A 56 -8.00 9.43 -1.56
CA ASN A 56 -7.71 8.19 -2.28
C ASN A 56 -6.67 7.31 -1.54
N MET A 57 -6.24 7.66 -0.34
CA MET A 57 -5.35 6.80 0.47
C MET A 57 -6.07 5.51 0.87
N LYS A 58 -5.41 4.38 0.60
CA LYS A 58 -5.89 3.03 0.82
C LYS A 58 -4.95 2.25 1.72
N GLU A 59 -5.47 1.17 2.27
CA GLU A 59 -4.66 0.13 2.92
C GLU A 59 -4.86 -1.20 2.22
N LEU A 60 -3.78 -1.92 1.95
CA LEU A 60 -3.80 -3.33 1.59
C LEU A 60 -3.67 -4.17 2.86
N ARG A 61 -4.48 -5.22 2.94
CA ARG A 61 -4.59 -6.17 4.06
C ARG A 61 -4.38 -7.60 3.57
N PRO A 62 -3.15 -7.95 3.16
CA PRO A 62 -2.83 -9.33 2.82
C PRO A 62 -2.99 -10.22 4.07
N GLY A 63 -3.13 -11.52 3.84
CA GLY A 63 -2.89 -12.50 4.89
C GLY A 63 -1.43 -12.48 5.33
N SER A 64 -1.13 -13.16 6.43
CA SER A 64 0.25 -13.28 6.92
C SER A 64 0.39 -14.47 7.86
N SER A 65 1.63 -14.88 8.13
CA SER A 65 1.92 -16.04 8.97
C SER A 65 1.94 -15.70 10.46
N GLY A 66 1.62 -16.69 11.30
CA GLY A 66 1.68 -16.56 12.76
C GLY A 66 0.73 -15.50 13.34
N ARG A 67 1.29 -14.54 14.09
CA ARG A 67 0.53 -13.45 14.76
C ARG A 67 0.72 -12.09 14.08
N SER A 68 1.41 -12.05 12.94
CA SER A 68 1.66 -10.80 12.21
C SER A 68 0.36 -10.25 11.64
N GLU A 69 0.33 -8.94 11.43
CA GLU A 69 -0.75 -8.25 10.74
C GLU A 69 -0.19 -7.24 9.76
N LEU A 70 0.16 -7.74 8.58
CA LEU A 70 0.82 -6.96 7.55
C LEU A 70 -0.15 -5.94 6.95
N ARG A 71 0.27 -4.68 6.89
CA ARG A 71 -0.50 -3.58 6.30
C ARG A 71 0.40 -2.75 5.42
N ILE A 72 -0.16 -2.32 4.29
CA ILE A 72 0.53 -1.45 3.34
C ILE A 72 -0.38 -0.27 3.03
N LEU A 73 0.08 0.95 3.32
CA LEU A 73 -0.57 2.18 2.88
C LEU A 73 -0.16 2.46 1.44
N PHE A 74 -1.13 2.75 0.59
CA PHE A 74 -0.91 3.00 -0.82
C PHE A 74 -1.95 3.97 -1.40
N ALA A 75 -1.66 4.55 -2.56
CA ALA A 75 -2.60 5.40 -3.28
C ALA A 75 -2.57 5.12 -4.78
N PHE A 76 -3.69 5.37 -5.46
CA PHE A 76 -3.76 5.34 -6.91
C PHE A 76 -3.46 6.72 -7.49
N ASP A 77 -2.52 6.80 -8.42
CA ASP A 77 -2.16 8.05 -9.10
C ASP A 77 -2.94 8.26 -10.42
N PRO A 78 -2.83 9.45 -11.05
CA PRO A 78 -3.46 9.73 -12.33
C PRO A 78 -2.91 8.92 -13.53
N GLU A 79 -1.71 8.34 -13.43
CA GLU A 79 -1.04 7.58 -14.48
C GLU A 79 -1.32 6.07 -14.42
N ARG A 80 -2.35 5.67 -13.67
CA ARG A 80 -2.75 4.27 -13.45
C ARG A 80 -1.70 3.44 -12.71
N ARG A 81 -1.03 4.05 -11.73
CA ARG A 81 -0.14 3.35 -10.80
C ARG A 81 -0.78 3.25 -9.41
N ALA A 82 -0.63 2.11 -8.76
CA ALA A 82 -0.81 1.94 -7.32
C ALA A 82 0.56 2.08 -6.67
N ILE A 83 0.81 3.19 -5.99
CA ILE A 83 2.09 3.48 -5.34
C ILE A 83 2.03 2.98 -3.89
N LEU A 84 2.85 1.98 -3.54
CA LEU A 84 2.98 1.50 -2.18
C LEU A 84 3.92 2.42 -1.41
N LEU A 85 3.42 3.03 -0.34
CA LEU A 85 4.09 4.14 0.33
C LEU A 85 4.76 3.70 1.62
N VAL A 86 4.02 2.96 2.46
CA VAL A 86 4.51 2.50 3.76
C VAL A 86 4.00 1.10 4.01
N ALA A 87 4.88 0.20 4.44
CA ALA A 87 4.53 -1.15 4.82
C ALA A 87 5.00 -1.45 6.25
N GLY A 88 4.30 -2.35 6.93
CA GLY A 88 4.70 -2.77 8.27
C GLY A 88 3.79 -3.82 8.88
N ASP A 89 4.27 -4.39 9.99
CA ASP A 89 3.47 -5.26 10.85
C ASP A 89 2.77 -4.43 11.93
N LYS A 90 1.44 -4.51 11.96
CA LYS A 90 0.58 -3.82 12.92
C LYS A 90 0.35 -4.62 14.21
N ALA A 91 0.75 -5.90 14.24
CA ALA A 91 0.52 -6.79 15.36
C ALA A 91 1.02 -6.16 16.69
N GLY A 92 0.16 -6.16 17.71
CA GLY A 92 0.50 -5.61 19.02
C GLY A 92 0.58 -4.08 19.11
N ASN A 93 0.39 -3.33 18.03
CA ASN A 93 0.50 -1.86 18.02
C ASN A 93 -0.61 -1.14 17.23
N TRP A 94 -1.85 -1.62 17.41
CA TRP A 94 -3.01 -1.29 16.58
C TRP A 94 -3.32 0.20 16.39
N SER A 95 -3.21 1.01 17.45
CA SER A 95 -3.58 2.44 17.38
C SER A 95 -2.43 3.33 16.94
N LYS A 96 -1.20 3.09 17.43
CA LYS A 96 -0.06 3.95 17.12
C LYS A 96 0.46 3.74 15.70
N TRP A 97 0.24 2.57 15.10
CA TRP A 97 0.70 2.30 13.74
C TRP A 97 0.12 3.32 12.74
N TYR A 98 -1.19 3.56 12.77
CA TYR A 98 -1.80 4.55 11.87
C TYR A 98 -1.40 5.99 12.19
N THR A 99 -1.35 6.37 13.47
CA THR A 99 -0.96 7.75 13.83
C THR A 99 0.47 8.06 13.43
N THR A 100 1.33 7.04 13.34
CA THR A 100 2.73 7.18 12.92
C THR A 100 2.87 7.14 11.39
N ASN A 101 2.23 6.17 10.74
CA ASN A 101 2.48 5.87 9.33
C ASN A 101 1.61 6.66 8.35
N ILE A 102 0.42 7.13 8.75
CA ILE A 102 -0.42 7.94 7.85
C ILE A 102 0.27 9.25 7.45
N PRO A 103 0.85 10.05 8.38
CA PRO A 103 1.58 11.25 7.98
C PRO A 103 2.74 10.96 7.02
N VAL A 104 3.49 9.88 7.27
CA VAL A 104 4.61 9.47 6.41
C VAL A 104 4.12 9.08 5.01
N ALA A 105 3.06 8.29 4.91
CA ALA A 105 2.48 7.92 3.62
C ALA A 105 1.94 9.14 2.88
N ASP A 106 1.32 10.08 3.60
CA ASP A 106 0.82 11.31 3.00
C ASP A 106 1.95 12.19 2.44
N ASP A 107 3.08 12.30 3.16
CA ASP A 107 4.27 13.05 2.72
C ASP A 107 4.89 12.41 1.48
N LEU A 108 5.08 11.09 1.49
CA LEU A 108 5.58 10.35 0.32
C LEU A 108 4.67 10.49 -0.90
N PHE A 109 3.35 10.54 -0.71
CA PHE A 109 2.42 10.72 -1.82
C PHE A 109 2.40 12.16 -2.34
N ASP A 110 2.54 13.17 -1.47
CA ASP A 110 2.72 14.56 -1.93
C ASP A 110 3.98 14.70 -2.79
N ASP A 111 5.07 14.09 -2.37
CA ASP A 111 6.34 14.10 -3.11
C ASP A 111 6.18 13.44 -4.48
N HIS A 112 5.52 12.28 -4.54
CA HIS A 112 5.18 11.61 -5.80
C HIS A 112 4.36 12.51 -6.74
N LEU A 113 3.33 13.16 -6.21
CA LEU A 113 2.47 14.06 -7.00
C LEU A 113 3.21 15.30 -7.51
N ARG A 114 4.20 15.83 -6.77
CA ARG A 114 5.06 16.93 -7.23
C ARG A 114 5.96 16.49 -8.37
N ILE A 115 6.57 15.31 -8.25
CA ILE A 115 7.40 14.72 -9.31
C ILE A 115 6.59 14.50 -10.59
N LEU A 116 5.38 13.95 -10.49
CA LEU A 116 4.48 13.76 -11.63
C LEU A 116 4.11 15.08 -12.35
N LYS A 117 4.04 16.19 -11.63
CA LYS A 117 3.78 17.52 -12.22
C LYS A 117 5.02 18.17 -12.83
N GLY A 118 6.20 17.56 -12.69
CA GLY A 118 7.47 18.16 -13.09
C GLY A 118 7.94 19.27 -12.14
N GLU A 119 7.51 19.25 -10.89
CA GLU A 119 7.83 20.24 -9.85
C GLU A 119 8.96 19.75 -8.91
N ALA A 120 9.79 18.82 -9.38
CA ALA A 120 10.87 18.17 -8.62
C ALA A 120 12.15 19.02 -8.57
#